data_AF-A0A1D7XKC7-F1
#
_entry.id   AF-A0A1D7XKC7-F1
#
_cell.length_a   1.000
_cell.length_b   1.000
_cell.length_c   1.000
_cell.angle_alpha   90.00
_cell.angle_beta   90.00
_cell.angle_gamma   90.00
#
_symmetry.space_group_name_H-M   'P 1'
#
loop_
_entity.id
_entity.type
_entity.pdbx_description
1 polymer ?
#
loop_
_entity_poly.entity_id
_entity_poly.type
_entity_poly.pdbx_seq_one_letter_code
_entity_poly.pdbx_strand_id
1 'polypeptide(L)'
;MDRKCFIGFMGIVFGSLLLSLELYGLKFIQFIDLKVNGSCYTNECEYIGTGTISIAFIITIGIIIYSIKLIIKAKNKSNDKNNKNENF
;
A
#
# COMPACT_ATOMS: atom_id res chain seq x y z
N MET A 1 5.45 11.45 -21.01
CA MET A 1 5.79 10.71 -19.77
C MET A 1 5.72 9.23 -20.06
N ASP A 2 6.76 8.47 -19.70
CA ASP A 2 6.83 7.02 -19.96
C ASP A 2 5.69 6.30 -19.21
N ARG A 3 4.83 5.56 -19.92
CA ARG A 3 3.63 4.89 -19.37
C ARG A 3 3.93 4.02 -18.14
N LYS A 4 5.17 3.54 -18.05
CA LYS A 4 5.70 2.71 -16.96
C LYS A 4 6.02 3.49 -15.69
N CYS A 5 6.34 4.77 -15.82
CA CYS A 5 6.52 5.66 -14.68
C CYS A 5 5.15 6.03 -14.08
N PHE A 6 4.16 6.26 -14.95
CA PHE A 6 2.79 6.56 -14.54
C PHE A 6 2.11 5.40 -13.79
N ILE A 7 2.29 4.16 -14.26
CA ILE A 7 1.72 2.98 -13.57
C ILE A 7 2.34 2.76 -12.19
N GLY A 8 3.63 3.07 -12.03
CA GLY A 8 4.32 3.01 -10.75
C GLY A 8 3.86 4.11 -9.78
N PHE A 9 3.70 5.34 -10.29
CA PHE A 9 3.17 6.44 -9.49
C PHE A 9 1.73 6.18 -9.03
N MET A 10 0.88 5.67 -9.92
CA MET A 10 -0.46 5.22 -9.57
C MET A 10 -0.42 4.16 -8.47
N GLY A 11 0.46 3.16 -8.57
CA GLY A 11 0.61 2.13 -7.53
C GLY A 11 1.02 2.67 -6.17
N ILE A 12 1.89 3.69 -6.12
CA ILE A 12 2.28 4.34 -4.87
C ILE A 12 1.11 5.13 -4.27
N VAL A 13 0.42 5.93 -5.09
CA VAL A 13 -0.72 6.75 -4.64
C VAL A 13 -1.86 5.86 -4.15
N PHE A 14 -2.18 4.79 -4.90
CA PHE A 14 -3.20 3.83 -4.50
C PHE A 14 -2.79 3.06 -3.24
N GLY A 15 -1.52 2.67 -3.13
CA GLY A 15 -0.99 1.98 -1.95
C GLY A 15 -1.05 2.84 -0.69
N SER A 16 -0.71 4.14 -0.77
CA SER A 16 -0.79 5.05 0.38
C SER A 16 -2.23 5.41 0.76
N LEU A 17 -3.13 5.53 -0.23
CA LEU A 17 -4.58 5.68 0.00
C LEU A 17 -5.17 4.45 0.68
N LEU A 18 -4.84 3.24 0.21
CA LEU A 18 -5.27 2.00 0.84
C LEU A 18 -4.77 1.94 2.28
N LEU A 19 -3.49 2.22 2.51
CA LEU A 19 -2.91 2.18 3.85
C LEU A 19 -3.65 3.14 4.81
N SER A 20 -3.95 4.35 4.33
CA SER A 20 -4.72 5.35 5.09
C SER A 20 -6.14 4.87 5.38
N LEU A 21 -6.77 4.18 4.42
CA LEU A 21 -8.10 3.62 4.57
C LEU A 21 -8.12 2.42 5.52
N GLU A 22 -7.09 1.58 5.52
CA GLU A 22 -6.93 0.47 6.47
C GLU A 22 -6.75 0.97 7.91
N LEU A 23 -5.90 1.98 8.11
CA LEU A 23 -5.76 2.68 9.40
C LEU A 23 -7.07 3.34 9.85
N TYR A 24 -7.77 4.01 8.93
CA TYR A 24 -9.04 4.66 9.24
C TYR A 24 -10.13 3.63 9.53
N GLY A 25 -10.19 2.53 8.78
CA GLY A 25 -11.11 1.43 8.96
C GLY A 25 -10.94 0.76 10.32
N LEU A 26 -9.69 0.54 10.75
CA LEU A 26 -9.41 0.03 12.09
C LEU A 26 -9.92 0.98 13.18
N LYS A 27 -9.65 2.28 13.04
CA LYS A 27 -10.15 3.29 13.99
C LYS A 27 -11.68 3.38 14.00
N PHE A 28 -12.30 3.21 12.83
CA PHE A 28 -13.75 3.23 12.66
C PHE A 28 -14.41 2.01 13.29
N ILE A 29 -13.86 0.81 13.09
CA ILE A 29 -14.37 -0.42 13.71
C ILE A 29 -14.29 -0.30 15.23
N GLN A 30 -13.18 0.22 15.75
CA GLN A 30 -12.97 0.45 17.18
C GLN A 30 -13.97 1.47 17.74
N PHE A 31 -14.27 2.53 16.98
CA PHE A 31 -15.26 3.55 17.35
C PHE A 31 -16.71 3.01 17.34
N ILE A 32 -17.06 2.20 16.33
CA ILE A 32 -18.37 1.56 16.24
C ILE A 32 -18.55 0.58 17.41
N ASP A 33 -17.54 -0.26 17.68
CA ASP A 33 -17.58 -1.24 18.78
C ASP A 33 -17.76 -0.54 20.13
N LEU A 34 -17.01 0.54 20.37
CA LEU A 34 -17.14 1.39 21.56
C LEU A 34 -18.56 1.97 21.70
N LYS A 35 -19.17 2.38 20.59
CA LYS A 35 -20.51 2.98 20.57
C LYS A 35 -21.64 1.95 20.70
N VAL A 36 -21.44 0.73 20.22
CA VAL A 36 -22.47 -0.33 20.21
C VAL A 36 -22.44 -1.14 21.50
N ASN A 37 -21.26 -1.49 22.02
CA ASN A 37 -21.15 -2.35 23.19
C ASN A 37 -21.09 -1.59 24.53
N GLY A 38 -20.78 -0.28 24.53
CA GLY A 38 -20.80 0.57 25.74
C GLY A 38 -19.80 0.19 26.85
N SER A 39 -19.11 -0.93 26.68
CA SER A 39 -18.02 -1.45 27.48
C SER A 39 -16.82 -1.53 26.55
N CYS A 40 -15.72 -0.85 26.95
CA CYS A 40 -14.44 -1.05 26.30
C CYS A 40 -14.08 -2.53 26.46
N TYR A 41 -14.16 -3.32 25.39
CA TYR A 41 -13.41 -4.57 25.36
C TYR A 41 -11.95 -4.17 25.60
N THR A 42 -11.43 -4.54 26.76
CA THR A 42 -10.09 -4.21 27.28
C THR A 42 -8.95 -4.84 26.47
N ASN A 43 -9.21 -5.22 25.21
CA ASN A 43 -8.34 -5.99 24.35
C ASN A 43 -8.35 -5.40 22.94
N GLU A 44 -7.82 -4.19 22.80
CA GLU A 44 -7.50 -3.58 21.50
C GLU A 44 -6.59 -4.51 20.65
N CYS A 45 -5.78 -5.35 21.31
CA CYS A 45 -4.96 -6.40 20.70
C CYS A 45 -5.74 -7.60 20.13
N GLU A 46 -6.96 -7.89 20.59
CA GLU A 46 -7.75 -9.04 20.09
C GLU A 46 -8.44 -8.70 18.77
N TYR A 47 -8.76 -7.42 18.54
CA TYR A 47 -9.29 -6.94 17.27
C TYR A 47 -8.24 -6.92 16.16
N ILE A 48 -7.00 -6.54 16.49
CA ILE A 48 -5.84 -6.67 15.57
C ILE A 48 -5.54 -8.16 15.29
N GLY A 49 -5.94 -9.05 16.21
CA GLY A 49 -5.89 -10.51 16.09
C GLY A 49 -6.99 -11.15 15.23
N THR A 50 -8.04 -10.42 14.83
CA THR A 50 -8.88 -10.87 13.71
C THR A 50 -8.04 -10.78 12.44
N GLY A 51 -7.40 -11.91 12.09
CA GLY A 51 -6.31 -11.99 11.11
C GLY A 51 -6.57 -11.27 9.78
N THR A 52 -7.82 -11.05 9.40
CA THR A 52 -8.25 -10.31 8.22
C THR A 52 -7.62 -8.92 8.08
N ILE A 53 -7.53 -8.11 9.16
CA ILE A 53 -6.99 -6.74 9.06
C ILE A 53 -5.46 -6.76 8.94
N SER A 54 -4.80 -7.64 9.70
CA SER A 54 -3.35 -7.85 9.59
C SER A 54 -2.94 -8.36 8.21
N ILE A 55 -3.75 -9.22 7.59
CA ILE A 55 -3.52 -9.73 6.22
C ILE A 55 -3.64 -8.62 5.19
N ALA A 56 -4.64 -7.74 5.32
CA ALA A 56 -4.82 -6.61 4.42
C ALA A 56 -3.59 -5.68 4.43
N PHE A 57 -3.05 -5.37 5.63
CA PHE A 57 -1.86 -4.55 5.78
C PHE A 57 -0.63 -5.17 5.09
N ILE A 58 -0.43 -6.49 5.26
CA ILE A 58 0.66 -7.23 4.61
C ILE A 58 0.54 -7.15 3.09
N ILE A 59 -0.67 -7.29 2.55
CA ILE A 59 -0.94 -7.18 1.11
C ILE A 59 -0.61 -5.77 0.61
N THR A 60 -1.07 -4.73 1.30
CA THR A 60 -0.82 -3.33 0.91
C THR A 60 0.68 -3.01 0.90
N ILE A 61 1.42 -3.45 1.91
CA ILE A 61 2.89 -3.32 1.95
C ILE A 61 3.52 -4.04 0.75
N GLY A 62 3.05 -5.25 0.42
CA GLY A 62 3.49 -6.01 -0.75
C GLY A 62 3.28 -5.25 -2.07
N ILE A 63 2.12 -4.62 -2.24
CA ILE A 63 1.78 -3.81 -3.43
C ILE A 63 2.70 -2.60 -3.56
N ILE A 64 3.01 -1.91 -2.45
CA ILE A 64 3.93 -0.75 -2.44
C ILE A 64 5.33 -1.20 -2.86
N ILE A 65 5.86 -2.29 -2.30
CA ILE A 65 7.19 -2.82 -2.64
C ILE A 65 7.24 -3.24 -4.12
N TYR A 66 6.19 -3.92 -4.60
CA TYR A 66 6.10 -4.33 -6.00
C TYR A 66 6.08 -3.12 -6.94
N SER A 67 5.33 -2.08 -6.59
CA SER A 67 5.25 -0.83 -7.34
C SER A 67 6.62 -0.13 -7.42
N ILE A 68 7.37 -0.09 -6.32
CA ILE A 68 8.74 0.46 -6.29
C ILE A 68 9.68 -0.36 -7.19
N LYS A 69 9.67 -1.70 -7.08
CA LYS A 69 10.49 -2.56 -7.95
C LYS A 69 10.16 -2.38 -9.42
N LEU A 70 8.89 -2.20 -9.76
CA LEU A 70 8.44 -1.96 -11.11
C LEU A 70 9.02 -0.64 -11.67
N ILE A 71 9.01 0.43 -10.87
CA ILE A 71 9.61 1.73 -11.23
C ILE A 71 11.11 1.59 -11.46
N ILE A 72 11.84 0.94 -10.55
CA ILE A 72 13.28 0.74 -10.67
C ILE A 72 13.61 -0.02 -11.96
N LYS A 73 12.88 -1.11 -12.24
CA LYS A 73 13.05 -1.90 -13.47
C LYS A 73 12.72 -1.08 -14.73
N ALA A 74 11.69 -0.25 -14.68
CA ALA A 74 11.32 0.64 -15.77
C ALA A 74 12.40 1.70 -16.03
N LYS A 75 12.95 2.31 -14.97
CA LYS A 75 14.01 3.32 -15.03
C LYS A 75 15.32 2.76 -15.58
N ASN A 76 15.71 1.54 -15.17
CA ASN A 76 16.88 0.85 -15.71
C ASN A 76 16.71 0.52 -17.20
N LYS A 77 15.53 0.07 -17.61
CA LYS A 77 15.24 -0.21 -19.03
C LYS A 77 15.20 1.06 -19.91
N SER A 78 14.89 2.21 -19.32
CA SER A 78 14.96 3.49 -20.03
C SER A 78 16.41 3.99 -20.19
N ASN A 79 17.27 3.77 -19.19
CA ASN A 79 18.69 4.13 -19.26
C ASN A 79 19.44 3.29 -20.31
N ASP A 80 19.18 1.98 -20.36
CA ASP A 80 19.77 1.07 -21.35
C ASP A 80 19.44 1.48 -22.80
N LYS A 81 18.20 1.93 -23.05
CA LYS A 81 17.81 2.44 -24.36
C LYS A 81 18.52 3.75 -24.74
N ASN A 82 18.73 4.64 -23.78
CA ASN A 82 19.37 5.93 -24.06
C ASN A 82 20.84 5.72 -24.45
N ASN A 83 21.58 4.95 -23.64
CA ASN A 83 23.00 4.64 -23.88
C ASN A 83 23.23 4.02 -25.27
N LYS A 84 22.34 3.12 -25.73
CA LYS A 84 22.45 2.51 -27.06
C LYS A 84 22.27 3.50 -28.23
N ASN A 85 21.53 4.59 -28.04
CA ASN A 85 21.34 5.61 -29.06
C ASN A 85 22.49 6.62 -29.14
N GLU A 86 23.33 6.73 -28.11
CA GLU A 86 24.48 7.66 -28.07
C GLU A 86 25.75 7.03 -28.68
N ASN A 87 25.72 5.72 -28.92
CA ASN A 87 26.83 4.95 -29.50
C ASN A 87 26.63 4.61 -31.00
N PHE A 88 25.72 5.31 -31.69
CA PHE A 88 25.40 5.10 -33.11
C PHE A 88 25.55 6.38 -33.92
#